data_AF-A0A178WFS6-F1
#
_entry.id   AF-A0A178WFS6-F1
#
_cell.length_a   1.000
_cell.length_b   1.000
_cell.length_c   1.000
_cell.angle_alpha   90.00
_cell.angle_beta   90.00
_cell.angle_gamma   90.00
#
_symmetry.space_group_name_H-M   'P 1'
#
loop_
_entity.id
_entity.type
_entity.pdbx_description
1 polymer ?
#
loop_
_entity_poly.entity_id
_entity_poly.type
_entity_poly.pdbx_seq_one_letter_code
_entity_poly.pdbx_strand_id
1 'polypeptide(L)'
;MARSRRKYRNCRAKVRVALPKKNPNIFKPAFNFPPKLRALMGDDVPEWDDQASVIQNYKSFGVISNPNLLGIRARTDHMIQDDSLNVPPPVEPPTDDPIAKEFEPIDSGSELEEDDLKTALGKQRKDGKSAPLQPLTTMQRTHIRRLVEKHGDDIEGMYRDRKLNSMQHSVATLRKLCTRYQIYKDKNPILVS
;
A
#
# COMPACT_ATOMS: atom_id res chain seq x y z
N MET A 1 34.80 10.14 12.02
CA MET A 1 34.78 10.79 13.36
C MET A 1 33.89 10.00 14.32
N ALA A 2 34.43 9.01 15.02
CA ALA A 2 33.67 8.19 15.97
C ALA A 2 33.66 8.86 17.35
N ARG A 3 32.57 9.54 17.72
CA ARG A 3 32.43 10.10 19.07
C ARG A 3 32.16 8.97 20.08
N SER A 4 32.76 9.10 21.27
CA SER A 4 32.56 8.17 22.40
C SER A 4 31.08 7.87 22.67
N ARG A 5 30.72 6.58 22.73
CA ARG A 5 29.35 6.09 23.00
C ARG A 5 28.76 6.68 24.29
N ARG A 6 29.62 7.02 25.26
CA ARG A 6 29.21 7.63 26.53
C ARG A 6 28.67 9.05 26.33
N LYS A 7 29.29 9.85 25.45
CA LYS A 7 28.79 11.19 25.10
C LYS A 7 27.47 11.10 24.29
N TYR A 8 27.32 10.10 23.43
CA TYR A 8 26.09 9.92 22.63
C TYR A 8 24.84 9.67 23.49
N ARG A 9 24.95 8.92 24.60
CA ARG A 9 23.80 8.71 25.50
C ARG A 9 23.40 9.94 26.33
N ASN A 10 24.34 10.85 26.60
CA ASN A 10 24.08 12.07 27.36
C ASN A 10 23.52 13.21 26.49
N CYS A 11 23.84 13.22 25.18
CA CYS A 11 23.41 14.28 24.26
C CYS A 11 22.04 14.04 23.60
N ARG A 12 21.41 12.87 23.80
CA ARG A 12 20.10 12.59 23.18
C ARG A 12 18.98 13.20 24.02
N ALA A 13 18.17 14.07 23.41
CA ALA A 13 16.97 14.59 24.04
C ALA A 13 16.09 13.41 24.50
N LYS A 14 15.88 13.31 25.82
CA LYS A 14 15.02 12.26 26.39
C LYS A 14 13.57 12.62 26.07
N VAL A 15 12.92 11.81 25.22
CA VAL A 15 11.46 11.89 25.01
C VAL A 15 10.80 11.59 26.35
N ARG A 16 10.24 12.61 26.99
CA ARG A 16 9.46 12.45 28.22
C ARG A 16 8.05 12.03 27.84
N VAL A 17 7.75 10.74 27.96
CA VAL A 17 6.38 10.23 27.80
C VAL A 17 5.68 10.45 29.14
N ALA A 18 5.10 11.63 29.33
CA ALA A 18 4.17 11.88 30.42
C ALA A 18 2.74 11.75 29.90
N LEU A 19 1.87 11.09 30.67
CA LEU A 19 0.45 11.12 30.41
C LEU A 19 -0.05 12.57 30.53
N PRO A 20 -0.88 13.06 29.60
CA PRO A 20 -1.44 14.40 29.68
C PRO A 20 -2.23 14.54 30.99
N LYS A 21 -1.96 15.61 31.74
CA LYS A 21 -2.65 15.88 33.02
C LYS A 21 -4.15 16.02 32.76
N LYS A 22 -4.95 15.22 33.46
CA LYS A 22 -6.42 15.34 33.42
C LYS A 22 -6.82 16.57 34.24
N ASN A 23 -7.60 17.48 33.67
CA ASN A 23 -8.16 18.63 34.37
C ASN A 23 -9.52 18.23 34.98
N PRO A 24 -9.63 18.09 36.31
CA PRO A 24 -10.85 17.60 36.95
C PRO A 24 -12.06 18.54 36.80
N ASN A 25 -11.81 19.82 36.51
CA ASN A 25 -12.86 20.84 36.37
C ASN A 25 -13.42 20.94 34.93
N ILE A 26 -12.91 20.15 33.97
CA ILE A 26 -13.41 20.16 32.59
C ILE A 26 -14.28 18.93 32.39
N PHE A 27 -15.61 19.12 32.48
CA PHE A 27 -16.57 18.08 32.15
C PHE A 27 -16.54 17.82 30.63
N LYS A 28 -16.10 16.62 30.25
CA LYS A 28 -16.21 16.12 28.88
C LYS A 28 -17.43 15.20 28.84
N PRO A 29 -18.53 15.60 28.19
CA PRO A 29 -19.70 14.74 28.09
C PRO A 29 -19.32 13.44 27.37
N ALA A 30 -19.96 12.33 27.76
CA ALA A 30 -19.69 11.00 27.20
C ALA A 30 -19.98 10.93 25.68
N PHE A 31 -20.87 11.81 25.20
CA PHE A 31 -21.23 11.93 23.80
C PHE A 31 -21.31 13.41 23.42
N ASN A 32 -20.42 13.86 22.55
CA ASN A 32 -20.52 15.18 21.92
C ASN A 32 -21.10 14.98 20.52
N PHE A 33 -22.29 15.51 20.26
CA PHE A 33 -22.80 15.58 18.90
C PHE A 33 -21.80 16.37 18.04
N PRO A 34 -21.33 15.82 16.92
CA PRO A 34 -20.46 16.53 16.00
C PRO A 34 -21.11 17.87 15.63
N PRO A 35 -20.35 18.97 15.62
CA PRO A 35 -20.90 20.29 15.30
C PRO A 35 -21.61 20.32 13.94
N LYS A 36 -21.20 19.45 13.00
CA LYS A 36 -21.85 19.24 11.70
C LYS A 36 -23.26 18.65 11.81
N LEU A 37 -23.48 17.69 12.71
CA LEU A 37 -24.82 17.11 12.93
C LEU A 37 -25.74 18.07 13.67
N ARG A 38 -25.18 18.93 14.54
CA ARG A 38 -25.95 19.98 15.22
C ARG A 38 -26.49 21.03 14.23
N ALA A 39 -25.78 21.28 13.14
CA ALA A 39 -26.24 22.17 12.06
C ALA A 39 -27.39 21.58 11.22
N LEU A 40 -27.50 20.25 11.14
CA LEU A 40 -28.60 19.55 10.46
C LEU A 40 -29.90 19.52 11.27
N MET A 41 -29.85 19.87 12.56
CA MET A 41 -31.01 19.99 13.44
C MET A 41 -31.54 21.45 13.52
N GLY A 42 -31.05 22.35 12.68
CA GLY A 42 -31.57 23.72 12.58
C GLY A 42 -32.97 23.76 11.96
N ASP A 43 -33.64 24.91 12.04
CA ASP A 43 -35.04 25.10 11.63
C ASP A 43 -35.29 24.96 10.10
N ASP A 44 -34.25 24.73 9.31
CA ASP A 44 -34.29 24.61 7.84
C ASP A 44 -34.44 23.15 7.34
N VAL A 45 -34.86 22.22 8.20
CA VAL A 45 -35.12 20.82 7.80
C VAL A 45 -36.38 20.77 6.94
N PRO A 46 -36.34 20.20 5.71
CA PRO A 46 -37.52 20.05 4.87
C PRO A 46 -38.65 19.34 5.61
N GLU A 47 -39.88 19.83 5.56
CA GLU A 47 -41.01 19.09 6.14
C GLU A 47 -41.29 17.82 5.33
N TRP A 48 -41.77 16.78 6.01
CA TRP A 48 -42.12 15.51 5.37
C TRP A 48 -43.38 15.71 4.51
N ASP A 49 -43.29 15.42 3.20
CA ASP A 49 -44.43 15.54 2.29
C ASP A 49 -45.26 14.25 2.30
N ASP A 50 -46.50 14.33 2.79
CA ASP A 50 -47.43 13.20 2.89
C ASP A 50 -47.93 12.70 1.52
N GLN A 51 -47.76 13.49 0.45
CA GLN A 51 -48.19 13.13 -0.91
C GLN A 51 -47.05 12.55 -1.75
N ALA A 52 -45.79 12.85 -1.39
CA ALA A 52 -44.63 12.35 -2.10
C ALA A 52 -44.34 10.88 -1.76
N SER A 53 -43.64 10.20 -2.66
CA SER A 53 -43.14 8.86 -2.35
C SER A 53 -42.09 8.92 -1.25
N VAL A 54 -42.05 7.87 -0.42
CA VAL A 54 -41.07 7.71 0.67
C VAL A 54 -39.63 7.96 0.20
N ILE A 55 -39.28 7.49 -1.01
CA ILE A 55 -37.95 7.66 -1.60
C ILE A 55 -37.67 9.14 -1.91
N GLN A 56 -38.65 9.87 -2.44
CA GLN A 56 -38.49 11.31 -2.73
C GLN A 56 -38.31 12.13 -1.45
N ASN A 57 -39.00 11.74 -0.36
CA ASN A 57 -38.79 12.34 0.94
C ASN A 57 -37.37 12.07 1.45
N TYR A 58 -36.92 10.82 1.49
CA TYR A 58 -35.53 10.54 1.87
C TYR A 58 -34.51 11.26 0.98
N LYS A 59 -34.82 11.49 -0.30
CA LYS A 59 -34.00 12.31 -1.19
C LYS A 59 -33.97 13.78 -0.77
N SER A 60 -35.11 14.37 -0.41
CA SER A 60 -35.19 15.78 0.03
C SER A 60 -34.47 15.99 1.36
N PHE A 61 -34.50 14.99 2.26
CA PHE A 61 -33.70 14.95 3.49
C PHE A 61 -32.20 14.69 3.26
N GLY A 62 -31.75 14.48 2.02
CA GLY A 62 -30.35 14.21 1.70
C GLY A 62 -29.84 12.83 2.15
N VAL A 63 -30.74 11.89 2.39
CA VAL A 63 -30.46 10.54 2.93
C VAL A 63 -30.09 9.52 1.82
N ILE A 64 -30.19 9.90 0.54
CA ILE A 64 -29.79 9.04 -0.58
C ILE A 64 -28.37 9.39 -1.03
N SER A 65 -27.46 8.44 -0.95
CA SER A 65 -26.12 8.56 -1.54
C SER A 65 -25.80 7.41 -2.47
N ASN A 66 -24.95 7.67 -3.47
CA ASN A 66 -24.35 6.66 -4.32
C ASN A 66 -23.45 5.75 -3.45
N PRO A 67 -23.76 4.46 -3.33
CA PRO A 67 -23.04 3.54 -2.44
C PRO A 67 -21.63 3.19 -2.92
N ASN A 68 -21.26 3.53 -4.16
CA ASN A 68 -19.91 3.33 -4.69
C ASN A 68 -18.96 4.49 -4.33
N LEU A 69 -19.46 5.57 -3.72
CA LEU A 69 -18.68 6.73 -3.28
C LEU A 69 -18.41 6.77 -1.77
N LEU A 70 -18.79 5.73 -1.03
CA LEU A 70 -18.59 5.68 0.41
C LEU A 70 -17.80 4.44 0.79
N GLY A 71 -16.53 4.65 1.15
CA GLY A 71 -15.70 3.63 1.77
C GLY A 71 -16.44 2.93 2.91
N ILE A 72 -16.13 1.64 3.07
CA ILE A 72 -16.82 0.59 3.85
C ILE A 72 -17.23 0.98 5.29
N ARG A 73 -16.81 2.12 5.82
CA ARG A 73 -17.03 2.58 7.20
C ARG A 73 -18.13 3.65 7.38
N ALA A 74 -18.78 4.13 6.32
CA ALA A 74 -19.78 5.20 6.42
C ALA A 74 -21.22 4.73 6.13
N ARG A 75 -21.56 3.49 6.50
CA ARG A 75 -22.90 2.92 6.29
C ARG A 75 -23.78 3.19 7.51
N THR A 76 -25.02 3.62 7.28
CA THR A 76 -26.11 3.60 8.26
C THR A 76 -27.19 2.61 7.80
N ASP A 77 -27.85 1.95 8.75
CA ASP A 77 -28.75 0.81 8.49
C ASP A 77 -30.04 1.16 7.70
N HIS A 78 -30.29 2.42 7.35
CA HIS A 78 -31.53 2.92 6.74
C HIS A 78 -31.40 3.40 5.28
N MET A 79 -30.32 3.04 4.59
CA MET A 79 -30.09 3.44 3.19
C MET A 79 -30.64 2.40 2.18
N ILE A 80 -31.32 2.84 1.12
CA ILE A 80 -31.82 2.01 0.00
C ILE A 80 -31.06 2.37 -1.29
N GLN A 81 -30.66 1.37 -2.09
CA GLN A 81 -29.91 1.52 -3.35
C GLN A 81 -30.83 1.49 -4.58
N ASP A 82 -30.46 2.21 -5.65
CA ASP A 82 -31.11 2.16 -6.97
C ASP A 82 -30.05 1.88 -8.05
N ASP A 83 -30.20 0.77 -8.79
CA ASP A 83 -29.23 0.26 -9.76
C ASP A 83 -29.13 1.12 -11.02
N SER A 84 -30.21 1.84 -11.36
CA SER A 84 -30.28 2.66 -12.58
C SER A 84 -29.36 3.89 -12.57
N LEU A 85 -28.90 4.30 -11.38
CA LEU A 85 -28.04 5.47 -11.17
C LEU A 85 -26.55 5.11 -11.01
N ASN A 86 -26.17 3.84 -11.21
CA ASN A 86 -24.92 3.28 -10.70
C ASN A 86 -23.94 2.72 -11.74
N VAL A 87 -24.11 3.02 -13.03
CA VAL A 87 -23.27 2.49 -14.10
C VAL A 87 -22.35 3.59 -14.66
N PRO A 88 -21.02 3.56 -14.41
CA PRO A 88 -20.11 4.27 -15.29
C PRO A 88 -20.16 3.62 -16.68
N PRO A 89 -20.04 4.40 -17.78
CA PRO A 89 -20.10 3.84 -19.13
C PRO A 89 -19.11 2.66 -19.27
N PRO A 90 -19.46 1.60 -20.01
CA PRO A 90 -18.61 0.43 -20.15
C PRO A 90 -17.22 0.86 -20.60
N VAL A 91 -16.18 0.50 -19.84
CA VAL A 91 -14.80 0.64 -20.28
C VAL A 91 -14.66 -0.22 -21.53
N GLU A 92 -14.36 0.42 -22.65
CA GLU A 92 -14.09 -0.27 -23.90
C GLU A 92 -13.01 -1.33 -23.69
N PRO A 93 -13.13 -2.51 -24.31
CA PRO A 93 -12.22 -3.62 -24.07
C PRO A 93 -10.77 -3.17 -24.36
N PRO A 94 -9.79 -3.60 -23.54
CA PRO A 94 -8.40 -3.26 -23.78
C PRO A 94 -7.98 -3.86 -25.12
N THR A 95 -7.77 -3.00 -26.11
CA THR A 95 -7.12 -3.39 -27.36
C THR A 95 -5.64 -3.65 -27.05
N ASP A 96 -5.17 -4.84 -27.38
CA ASP A 96 -3.77 -5.26 -27.17
C ASP A 96 -2.76 -4.53 -28.08
N ASP A 97 -3.19 -3.48 -28.77
CA ASP A 97 -2.39 -2.70 -29.70
C ASP A 97 -1.39 -1.79 -28.94
N PRO A 98 -0.07 -1.92 -29.20
CA PRO A 98 0.96 -1.18 -28.46
C PRO A 98 0.93 0.33 -28.70
N ILE A 99 0.28 0.79 -29.77
CA ILE A 99 0.18 2.20 -30.17
C ILE A 99 -0.92 2.93 -29.36
N ALA A 100 -1.99 2.23 -28.98
CA ALA A 100 -3.08 2.82 -28.19
C ALA A 100 -2.64 3.12 -26.74
N LYS A 101 -1.70 2.32 -26.19
CA LYS A 101 -1.14 2.51 -24.84
C LYS A 101 -0.30 3.78 -24.67
N GLU A 102 0.22 4.37 -25.75
CA GLU A 102 0.99 5.63 -25.71
C GLU A 102 0.10 6.88 -25.66
N PHE A 103 -1.18 6.77 -26.03
CA PHE A 103 -2.15 7.88 -26.03
C PHE A 103 -3.19 7.79 -24.91
N GLU A 104 -3.12 6.76 -24.06
CA GLU A 104 -3.86 6.78 -22.80
C GLU A 104 -3.40 7.99 -21.98
N PRO A 105 -4.33 8.79 -21.43
CA PRO A 105 -3.97 9.92 -20.61
C PRO A 105 -3.09 9.41 -19.47
N ILE A 106 -1.86 9.90 -19.40
CA ILE A 106 -0.90 9.58 -18.34
C ILE A 106 -1.66 9.64 -17.03
N ASP A 107 -1.91 8.47 -16.41
CA ASP A 107 -2.56 8.37 -15.11
C ASP A 107 -1.61 9.00 -14.10
N SER A 108 -1.78 10.31 -13.98
CA SER A 108 -1.26 11.17 -12.93
C SER A 108 -2.04 10.84 -11.66
N GLY A 109 -2.15 9.56 -11.33
CA GLY A 109 -2.56 9.06 -10.03
C GLY A 109 -1.58 9.65 -9.05
N SER A 110 -2.01 10.71 -8.40
CA SER A 110 -1.17 11.46 -7.49
C SER A 110 -0.73 10.54 -6.36
N GLU A 111 0.52 10.65 -5.93
CA GLU A 111 1.04 9.98 -4.72
C GLU A 111 0.17 10.33 -3.48
N LEU A 112 -0.58 11.44 -3.56
CA LEU A 112 -1.48 11.96 -2.53
C LEU A 112 -2.83 11.24 -2.46
N GLU A 113 -3.25 10.51 -3.51
CA GLU A 113 -4.52 9.80 -3.50
C GLU A 113 -4.47 8.57 -2.57
N GLU A 114 -5.45 8.51 -1.67
CA GLU A 114 -5.65 7.41 -0.72
C GLU A 114 -5.85 6.07 -1.45
N ASP A 115 -5.32 4.99 -0.88
CA ASP A 115 -5.36 3.64 -1.44
C ASP A 115 -6.79 3.14 -1.75
N ASP A 116 -7.76 3.60 -0.96
CA ASP A 116 -9.17 3.25 -1.13
C ASP A 116 -9.73 3.86 -2.44
N LEU A 117 -9.32 5.08 -2.80
CA LEU A 117 -9.71 5.74 -4.05
C LEU A 117 -9.08 5.07 -5.28
N LYS A 118 -7.80 4.67 -5.17
CA LYS A 118 -7.10 3.93 -6.25
C LYS A 118 -7.79 2.61 -6.54
N THR A 119 -8.19 1.88 -5.49
CA THR A 119 -8.87 0.59 -5.62
C THR A 119 -10.26 0.76 -6.25
N ALA A 120 -11.02 1.78 -5.85
CA ALA A 120 -12.36 2.05 -6.38
C ALA A 120 -12.35 2.44 -7.88
N LEU A 121 -11.34 3.19 -8.31
CA LEU A 121 -11.16 3.61 -9.70
C LEU A 121 -10.47 2.56 -10.59
N GLY A 122 -10.14 1.38 -10.06
CA GLY A 122 -9.41 0.34 -10.79
C GLY A 122 -7.96 0.70 -11.13
N LYS A 123 -7.41 1.76 -10.52
CA LYS A 123 -6.03 2.19 -10.73
C LYS A 123 -5.07 1.22 -10.04
N GLN A 124 -4.00 0.84 -10.74
CA GLN A 124 -2.97 0.01 -10.15
C GLN A 124 -2.24 0.78 -9.04
N ARG A 125 -2.06 0.14 -7.87
CA ARG A 125 -1.16 0.69 -6.86
C ARG A 125 0.23 0.76 -7.47
N LYS A 126 0.86 1.93 -7.44
CA LYS A 126 2.29 2.03 -7.76
C LYS A 126 3.05 1.49 -6.57
N ASP A 127 3.24 0.17 -6.53
CA ASP A 127 4.34 -0.38 -5.75
C ASP A 127 5.61 0.30 -6.29
N GLY A 128 6.33 1.02 -5.44
CA GLY A 128 7.57 1.69 -5.85
C GLY A 128 8.49 0.69 -6.56
N LYS A 129 9.37 1.19 -7.44
CA LYS A 129 10.33 0.35 -8.18
C LYS A 129 10.93 -0.69 -7.23
N SER A 130 10.72 -1.98 -7.52
CA SER A 130 11.21 -3.06 -6.66
C SER A 130 12.68 -2.83 -6.35
N ALA A 131 13.05 -2.94 -5.08
CA ALA A 131 14.42 -2.75 -4.66
C ALA A 131 15.35 -3.65 -5.50
N PRO A 132 16.51 -3.14 -5.94
CA PRO A 132 17.47 -3.95 -6.68
C PRO A 132 17.90 -5.14 -5.82
N LEU A 133 18.19 -6.26 -6.47
CA LEU A 133 18.61 -7.47 -5.77
C LEU A 133 19.84 -7.19 -4.91
N GLN A 134 19.80 -7.52 -3.61
CA GLN A 134 20.94 -7.29 -2.73
C GLN A 134 22.17 -8.09 -3.17
N PRO A 135 23.40 -7.54 -3.07
CA PRO A 135 24.63 -8.28 -3.36
C PRO A 135 24.78 -9.49 -2.43
N LEU A 136 25.58 -10.48 -2.85
CA LEU A 136 25.85 -11.67 -2.04
C LEU A 136 26.73 -11.35 -0.84
N THR A 137 26.55 -12.09 0.25
CA THR A 137 27.51 -12.08 1.35
C THR A 137 28.84 -12.67 0.90
N THR A 138 29.93 -12.34 1.60
CA THR A 138 31.29 -12.81 1.27
C THR A 138 31.38 -14.34 1.24
N MET A 139 30.78 -15.01 2.23
CA MET A 139 30.72 -16.47 2.32
C MET A 139 29.86 -17.10 1.23
N GLN A 140 28.72 -16.49 0.87
CA GLN A 140 27.90 -16.96 -0.24
C GLN A 140 28.65 -16.85 -1.56
N ARG A 141 29.37 -15.74 -1.77
CA ARG A 141 30.13 -15.49 -3.00
C ARG A 141 31.23 -16.53 -3.20
N THR A 142 31.98 -16.89 -2.16
CA THR A 142 33.03 -17.92 -2.27
C THR A 142 32.44 -19.31 -2.52
N HIS A 143 31.31 -19.63 -1.90
CA HIS A 143 30.62 -20.90 -2.11
C HIS A 143 30.12 -21.04 -3.56
N ILE A 144 29.38 -20.04 -4.07
CA ILE A 144 28.82 -20.07 -5.43
C ILE A 144 29.90 -19.95 -6.48
N ARG A 145 30.96 -19.19 -6.23
CA ARG A 145 32.13 -19.15 -7.11
C ARG A 145 32.66 -20.56 -7.41
N ARG A 146 32.80 -21.41 -6.41
CA ARG A 146 33.28 -22.81 -6.59
C ARG A 146 32.29 -23.65 -7.40
N LEU A 147 30.99 -23.45 -7.20
CA LEU A 147 29.95 -24.16 -7.94
C LEU A 147 29.95 -23.74 -9.42
N VAL A 148 29.99 -22.44 -9.69
CA VAL A 148 30.03 -21.88 -11.06
C VAL A 148 31.34 -22.24 -11.77
N GLU A 149 32.48 -22.25 -11.08
CA GLU A 149 33.76 -22.67 -11.65
C GLU A 149 33.75 -24.14 -12.11
N LYS A 150 32.99 -25.02 -11.44
CA LYS A 150 32.92 -26.45 -11.77
C LYS A 150 31.82 -26.79 -12.79
N HIS A 151 30.62 -26.23 -12.60
CA HIS A 151 29.42 -26.62 -13.36
C HIS A 151 28.95 -25.56 -14.36
N GLY A 152 29.55 -24.36 -14.36
CA GLY A 152 29.15 -23.26 -15.23
C GLY A 152 27.74 -22.78 -14.94
N ASP A 153 26.84 -22.93 -15.91
CA ASP A 153 25.42 -22.56 -15.81
C ASP A 153 24.49 -23.76 -15.56
N ASP A 154 25.04 -24.99 -15.41
CA ASP A 154 24.24 -26.18 -15.12
C ASP A 154 23.81 -26.26 -13.64
N ILE A 155 22.62 -25.75 -13.37
CA ILE A 155 22.05 -25.67 -12.02
C ILE A 155 21.66 -27.06 -11.50
N GLU A 156 21.26 -27.98 -12.37
CA GLU A 156 20.93 -29.35 -11.96
C GLU A 156 22.19 -30.11 -11.57
N GLY A 157 23.28 -29.93 -12.31
CA GLY A 157 24.62 -30.42 -11.96
C GLY A 157 25.08 -29.91 -10.59
N MET A 158 24.91 -28.60 -10.31
CA MET A 158 25.21 -28.02 -9.00
C MET A 158 24.36 -28.60 -7.87
N TYR A 159 23.07 -28.84 -8.12
CA TYR A 159 22.16 -29.44 -7.13
C TYR A 159 22.59 -30.88 -6.77
N ARG A 160 22.98 -31.67 -7.78
CA ARG A 160 23.44 -33.05 -7.59
C ARG A 160 24.81 -33.15 -6.91
N ASP A 161 25.63 -32.11 -6.99
CA ASP A 161 26.96 -32.08 -6.37
C ASP A 161 26.90 -31.91 -4.84
N ARG A 162 26.68 -33.01 -4.14
CA ARG A 162 26.62 -33.06 -2.67
C ARG A 162 27.88 -32.58 -1.97
N LYS A 163 29.04 -32.59 -2.64
CA LYS A 163 30.32 -32.21 -2.02
C LYS A 163 30.50 -30.70 -2.03
N LEU A 164 30.25 -30.06 -3.18
CA LEU A 164 30.32 -28.61 -3.27
C LEU A 164 29.09 -27.94 -2.68
N ASN A 165 27.89 -28.47 -2.92
CA ASN A 165 26.64 -28.02 -2.31
C ASN A 165 26.43 -28.66 -0.93
N SER A 166 27.38 -28.46 -0.03
CA SER A 166 27.37 -29.01 1.34
C SER A 166 26.11 -28.60 2.13
N MET A 167 25.59 -27.39 1.87
CA MET A 167 24.37 -26.87 2.49
C MET A 167 23.06 -27.38 1.85
N GLN A 168 23.15 -28.25 0.84
CA GLN A 168 22.01 -28.87 0.14
C GLN A 168 20.97 -27.85 -0.34
N HIS A 169 21.42 -26.73 -0.91
CA HIS A 169 20.54 -25.73 -1.50
C HIS A 169 19.67 -26.34 -2.59
N SER A 170 18.38 -26.02 -2.56
CA SER A 170 17.42 -26.37 -3.62
C SER A 170 17.79 -25.73 -4.96
N VAL A 171 17.28 -26.29 -6.07
CA VAL A 171 17.47 -25.76 -7.42
C VAL A 171 17.02 -24.30 -7.53
N ALA A 172 15.88 -23.94 -6.93
CA ALA A 172 15.36 -22.58 -6.96
C ALA A 172 16.25 -21.59 -6.20
N THR A 173 16.82 -22.00 -5.07
CA THR A 173 17.77 -21.18 -4.32
C THR A 173 19.08 -21.00 -5.07
N LEU A 174 19.59 -22.07 -5.70
CA LEU A 174 20.80 -22.01 -6.53
C LEU A 174 20.61 -21.09 -7.74
N ARG A 175 19.44 -21.11 -8.40
CA ARG A 175 19.07 -20.12 -9.44
C ARG A 175 19.23 -18.70 -8.93
N LYS A 176 18.50 -18.33 -7.86
CA LYS A 176 18.52 -16.97 -7.30
C LYS A 176 19.95 -16.52 -6.94
N LEU A 177 20.72 -17.44 -6.38
CA LEU A 177 22.10 -17.20 -5.95
C LEU A 177 23.06 -17.00 -7.12
N CYS A 178 22.97 -17.83 -8.16
CA CYS A 178 23.77 -17.69 -9.38
C CYS A 178 23.40 -16.42 -10.16
N THR A 179 22.10 -16.11 -10.30
CA THR A 179 21.63 -14.88 -10.95
C THR A 179 22.19 -13.64 -10.25
N ARG A 180 22.11 -13.59 -8.92
CA ARG A 180 22.71 -12.50 -8.14
C ARG A 180 24.23 -12.47 -8.26
N TYR A 181 24.91 -13.63 -8.26
CA TYR A 181 26.35 -13.69 -8.43
C TYR A 181 26.80 -13.10 -9.78
N GLN A 182 26.09 -13.41 -10.86
CA GLN A 182 26.41 -12.90 -12.20
C GLN A 182 26.19 -11.38 -12.32
N ILE A 183 25.08 -10.85 -11.77
CA ILE A 183 24.79 -9.40 -11.78
C ILE A 183 25.87 -8.59 -11.04
N TYR A 184 26.45 -9.16 -9.98
CA TYR A 184 27.43 -8.52 -9.11
C TYR A 184 28.87 -9.03 -9.31
N LYS A 185 29.14 -9.80 -10.37
CA LYS A 185 30.46 -10.39 -10.61
C LYS A 185 31.53 -9.31 -10.78
N ASP A 186 31.23 -8.29 -11.57
CA ASP A 186 32.15 -7.20 -11.91
C ASP A 186 32.01 -5.98 -10.99
N LYS A 187 31.01 -5.99 -10.08
CA LYS A 187 30.71 -4.89 -9.17
C LYS A 187 31.34 -5.14 -7.80
N ASN A 188 32.06 -4.14 -7.27
CA ASN A 188 32.60 -4.20 -5.92
C ASN A 188 31.47 -4.07 -4.89
N PRO A 189 31.25 -5.06 -4.01
CA PRO A 189 30.12 -5.05 -3.07
C PRO A 189 30.20 -3.90 -2.04
N ILE A 190 31.38 -3.30 -1.84
CA ILE A 190 31.60 -2.15 -0.96
C ILE A 190 31.10 -0.83 -1.59
N LEU A 191 30.99 -0.76 -2.92
CA LEU A 191 30.62 0.45 -3.66
C LEU A 191 29.12 0.52 -4.01
N VAL A 192 28.33 -0.48 -3.62
CA VAL A 192 26.90 -0.59 -3.97
C VAL A 192 25.96 -0.33 -2.78
N SER A 193 26.51 0.06 -1.61
CA SER A 193 25.73 0.44 -0.43
C SER A 193 25.29 1.90 -0.46
#